data_AF-A0A0A9AL10-F1
#
_entry.id   AF-A0A0A9AL10-F1
#
_cell.length_a   1.000
_cell.length_b   1.000
_cell.length_c   1.000
_cell.angle_alpha   90.00
_cell.angle_beta   90.00
_cell.angle_gamma   90.00
#
_symmetry.space_group_name_H-M   'P 1'
#
loop_
_entity.id
_entity.type
_entity.pdbx_description
1 polymer ?
#
loop_
_entity_poly.entity_id
_entity_poly.type
_entity_poly.pdbx_seq_one_letter_code
_entity_poly.pdbx_strand_id
1 'polypeptide(L)' 'MSTLIDLVPKKVTSEMNEILEKEFTEEEIHDALFQMDPSKSLGIDGFIVGFFSETLDLGKI' A
#
# COMPACT_ATOMS: atom_id res chain seq x y z
N MET A 1 5.42 -27.90 20.69
CA MET A 1 4.72 -26.63 20.96
C MET A 1 4.11 -26.15 19.65
N SER A 2 2.88 -26.55 19.36
CA SER A 2 2.05 -26.01 18.26
C SER A 2 0.67 -26.66 18.36
N THR A 3 -0.30 -25.99 18.98
CA THR A 3 -1.66 -26.52 19.12
C THR A 3 -2.75 -25.50 18.79
N LEU A 4 -2.44 -24.20 18.84
CA LEU A 4 -3.42 -23.13 18.63
C LEU A 4 -3.40 -22.57 17.20
N ILE A 5 -2.24 -22.53 16.55
CA ILE A 5 -2.09 -21.99 15.20
C ILE A 5 -2.78 -22.88 14.16
N ASP A 6 -2.77 -24.20 14.38
CA ASP A 6 -3.40 -25.17 13.48
C ASP A 6 -4.94 -25.10 13.49
N LEU A 7 -5.54 -24.44 14.50
CA LEU A 7 -6.97 -24.19 14.57
C LEU A 7 -7.41 -22.99 13.73
N VAL A 8 -6.46 -22.15 13.29
CA VAL A 8 -6.75 -20.97 12.47
C VAL A 8 -6.79 -21.38 11.00
N PRO A 9 -7.93 -21.24 10.31
CA PRO A 9 -7.99 -21.57 8.89
C PRO A 9 -7.05 -20.69 8.07
N LYS A 10 -6.20 -21.30 7.25
CA LYS A 10 -5.32 -20.56 6.34
C LYS A 10 -6.16 -19.86 5.27
N LYS A 11 -6.10 -18.53 5.23
CA LYS A 11 -6.83 -17.68 4.25
C LYS A 11 -5.94 -17.10 3.15
N VAL A 12 -4.63 -17.08 3.38
CA VAL A 12 -3.62 -16.55 2.46
C VAL A 12 -2.80 -17.73 1.96
N THR A 13 -2.79 -17.96 0.65
CA THR A 13 -1.93 -18.98 0.02
C THR A 13 -0.48 -18.52 0.05
N SER A 14 0.47 -19.42 -0.19
CA SER A 14 1.89 -19.02 -0.26
C SER A 14 2.13 -18.01 -1.39
N GLU A 15 1.51 -18.20 -2.55
CA GLU A 15 1.56 -17.25 -3.68
C GLU A 15 1.01 -15.87 -3.32
N MET A 16 -0.13 -15.81 -2.61
CA MET A 16 -0.66 -14.52 -2.13
C MET A 16 0.33 -13.84 -1.18
N ASN A 17 1.01 -14.62 -0.33
CA ASN A 17 2.00 -14.09 0.59
C ASN A 17 3.22 -13.55 -0.16
N GLU A 18 3.71 -14.26 -1.18
CA GLU A 18 4.80 -13.80 -2.05
C GLU A 18 4.46 -12.48 -2.75
N ILE A 19 3.21 -12.31 -3.18
CA ILE A 19 2.74 -11.05 -3.78
C ILE A 19 2.70 -9.92 -2.73
N LEU A 20 2.20 -10.19 -1.51
CA LEU A 20 2.09 -9.20 -0.43
C LEU A 20 3.45 -8.77 0.14
N GLU A 21 4.45 -9.65 0.09
CA GLU A 21 5.81 -9.39 0.58
C GLU A 21 6.73 -8.80 -0.50
N LYS A 22 6.25 -8.67 -1.74
CA LYS A 22 7.03 -8.08 -2.84
C LYS A 22 7.22 -6.58 -2.61
N GLU A 23 8.41 -6.08 -2.97
CA GLU A 23 8.68 -4.65 -3.05
C GLU A 23 7.72 -3.95 -4.04
N PHE A 24 7.27 -2.76 -3.66
CA PHE A 24 6.47 -1.90 -4.54
C PHE A 24 7.30 -1.36 -5.70
N THR A 25 6.67 -1.25 -6.86
CA THR A 25 7.24 -0.62 -8.05
C THR A 25 6.87 0.85 -8.12
N GLU A 26 7.66 1.64 -8.86
CA GLU A 26 7.36 3.06 -9.10
C GLU A 26 6.00 3.24 -9.79
N GLU A 27 5.62 2.35 -10.70
CA GLU A 27 4.33 2.36 -11.39
C GLU A 27 3.17 2.11 -10.42
N GLU A 28 3.28 1.13 -9.52
CA GLU A 28 2.26 0.88 -8.48
C GLU A 28 2.09 2.08 -7.54
N ILE A 29 3.20 2.72 -7.15
CA ILE A 29 3.18 3.92 -6.31
C ILE A 29 2.51 5.08 -7.04
N HIS A 30 2.90 5.31 -8.31
CA HIS A 30 2.30 6.32 -9.17
C HIS A 30 0.79 6.10 -9.30
N ASP A 31 0.36 4.93 -9.73
CA ASP A 31 -1.06 4.61 -9.94
C ASP A 31 -1.87 4.75 -8.66
N ALA A 32 -1.33 4.30 -7.51
CA ALA A 32 -2.00 4.46 -6.23
C ALA A 32 -2.22 5.93 -5.86
N LEU A 33 -1.25 6.81 -6.12
CA LEU A 33 -1.37 8.25 -5.85
C LEU A 33 -2.40 8.91 -6.76
N PHE A 34 -2.43 8.56 -8.06
CA PHE A 34 -3.40 9.13 -9.01
C PHE A 34 -4.82 8.55 -8.86
N GLN A 35 -4.97 7.38 -8.24
CA GLN A 35 -6.27 6.83 -7.83
C GLN A 35 -6.85 7.54 -6.60
N MET A 36 -6.06 8.32 -5.85
CA MET A 36 -6.60 9.10 -4.73
C MET A 36 -7.40 10.30 -5.26
N ASP A 37 -8.66 10.40 -4.83
CA ASP A 37 -9.50 11.54 -5.21
C ASP A 37 -8.86 12.86 -4.70
N PRO A 38 -8.67 13.88 -5.56
CA PRO A 38 -8.01 15.13 -5.20
C PRO A 38 -8.69 15.92 -4.08
N SER A 39 -9.98 15.65 -3.82
CA SER A 39 -10.78 16.26 -2.77
C SER A 39 -10.86 15.43 -1.49
N LYS A 40 -10.06 14.35 -1.39
CA LYS A 40 -9.97 13.57 -0.16
C LYS A 40 -9.56 14.45 1.01
N SER A 41 -10.30 14.32 2.11
CA SER A 41 -9.94 14.91 3.39
C SER A 41 -8.54 14.52 3.81
N LEU A 42 -7.85 15.44 4.48
CA LEU A 42 -6.57 15.21 5.14
C LEU A 42 -6.63 13.97 6.04
N GLY A 43 -5.54 13.21 6.06
CA GLY A 43 -5.34 12.17 7.08
C GLY A 43 -5.22 12.79 8.47
N ILE A 44 -5.18 11.95 9.51
CA ILE A 44 -4.94 12.41 10.88
C ILE A 44 -3.55 13.04 11.07
N ASP A 45 -2.65 12.79 10.12
CA ASP A 45 -1.32 13.38 9.96
C ASP A 45 -1.34 14.78 9.36
N GLY A 46 -2.46 15.22 8.78
CA GLY A 46 -2.62 16.56 8.22
C GLY A 46 -1.98 16.76 6.84
N PHE A 47 -1.61 15.70 6.13
CA PHE A 47 -1.04 15.79 4.77
C PHE A 47 -2.09 15.56 3.69
N ILE A 48 -2.00 16.33 2.60
CA ILE A 48 -2.75 16.09 1.36
C ILE A 48 -1.96 15.17 0.43
N VAL A 49 -2.64 14.53 -0.52
CA VAL A 49 -2.01 13.70 -1.59
C VAL A 49 -0.85 14.43 -2.28
N GLY A 50 -0.99 15.74 -2.53
CA GLY A 50 0.07 16.54 -3.17
C GLY A 50 1.41 16.53 -2.42
N PHE A 51 1.41 16.42 -1.08
CA PHE A 51 2.64 16.28 -0.30
C PHE A 51 3.39 14.99 -0.64
N PHE A 52 2.67 13.89 -0.85
CA PHE A 52 3.27 12.60 -1.19
C PHE A 52 3.80 12.59 -2.63
N SER A 53 3.10 13.22 -3.57
CA SER A 53 3.58 13.37 -4.95
C SER A 53 4.88 14.16 -5.04
N GLU A 54 5.03 15.22 -4.23
CA GLU A 54 6.26 16.03 -4.18
C GLU A 54 7.41 15.31 -3.45
N THR A 55 7.13 14.69 -2.31
CA THR A 55 8.16 14.01 -1.50
C THR A 55 8.72 12.75 -2.16
N LEU A 56 7.91 12.09 -3.00
CA LEU A 56 8.32 10.94 -3.79
C LEU A 56 8.92 11.33 -5.17
N ASP A 57 9.07 12.64 -5.44
CA ASP A 57 9.58 13.23 -6.71
C ASP A 57 8.84 12.74 -7.98
N LEU A 58 7.57 12.34 -7.83
CA LEU A 58 6.72 11.85 -8.93
C LEU A 58 6.12 12.97 -9.78
N GLY A 59 6.27 14.23 -9.35
CA GLY A 59 5.80 15.41 -10.09
C GLY A 59 6.63 15.79 -11.34
N LYS A 60 7.60 14.95 -11.75
CA LYS A 60 8.46 15.16 -12.92
C LYS A 60 8.18 14.20 -14.10
N ILE A 61 7.16 13.36 -14.02
CA ILE A 61 6.76 12.43 -15.09
C ILE A 61 5.54 12.99 -15.83
#